data_AF-A0A840FJG5-F1
#
_entry.id   AF-A0A840FJG5-F1
#
_cell.length_a   1.000
_cell.length_b   1.000
_cell.length_c   1.000
_cell.angle_alpha   90.00
_cell.angle_beta   90.00
_cell.angle_gamma   90.00
#
_symmetry.space_group_name_H-M   'P 1'
#
loop_
_entity.id
_entity.type
_entity.pdbx_description
1 polymer ?
#
loop_
_entity_poly.entity_id
_entity_poly.type
_entity_poly.pdbx_seq_one_letter_code
_entity_poly.pdbx_strand_id
1 'polypeptide(L)' 'MRLRPILIATGVIVTLVGLLWIGQGLGYIMWPSSSFMLGQGAWADRGAVVAVFGLGLILVARRLRR' A
#
# COMPACT_ATOMS: atom_id res chain seq x y z
N MET A 1 18.29 -7.56 16.04
CA MET A 1 17.45 -7.71 14.83
C MET A 1 17.92 -6.73 13.77
N ARG A 2 18.13 -7.15 12.52
CA ARG A 2 18.45 -6.21 11.43
C ARG A 2 17.17 -5.46 11.06
N LEU A 3 17.08 -4.16 11.35
CA LEU A 3 15.89 -3.33 11.10
C LEU A 3 15.53 -3.23 9.60
N ARG A 4 16.53 -3.36 8.72
CA ARG A 4 16.36 -3.19 7.27
C ARG A 4 15.39 -4.21 6.64
N PRO A 5 15.57 -5.54 6.78
CA PRO A 5 14.61 -6.52 6.29
C PRO A 5 13.17 -6.25 6.75
N ILE A 6 13.01 -5.83 8.01
CA ILE A 6 11.71 -5.55 8.60
C ILE A 6 11.07 -4.34 7.90
N LEU A 7 11.79 -3.22 7.79
CA LEU A 7 11.28 -2.02 7.11
C LEU A 7 10.95 -2.27 5.63
N ILE A 8 11.74 -3.07 4.92
CA ILE A 8 11.45 -3.44 3.54
C ILE A 8 10.19 -4.31 3.46
N ALA A 9 10.09 -5.35 4.30
CA ALA A 9 8.92 -6.23 4.31
C ALA A 9 7.64 -5.46 4.65
N THR A 10 7.67 -4.64 5.70
CA THR A 10 6.55 -3.77 6.08
C THR A 10 6.20 -2.80 4.96
N GLY A 11 7.19 -2.13 4.36
CA GLY A 11 6.96 -1.20 3.26
C GLY A 11 6.33 -1.86 2.03
N VAL A 12 6.76 -3.07 1.68
CA VAL A 12 6.17 -3.86 0.58
C VAL A 12 4.71 -4.21 0.88
N ILE A 13 4.42 -4.73 2.07
CA ILE A 13 3.04 -5.09 2.47
C ILE A 13 2.13 -3.86 2.42
N VAL A 14 2.57 -2.75 3.03
CA VAL A 14 1.81 -1.50 3.05
C VAL A 14 1.57 -0.97 1.62
N THR A 15 2.57 -1.04 0.76
CA THR A 15 2.43 -0.62 -0.65
C THR A 15 1.38 -1.46 -1.37
N LEU A 16 1.44 -2.79 -1.23
CA LEU A 16 0.50 -3.71 -1.87
C LEU A 16 -0.94 -3.51 -1.37
N VAL A 17 -1.12 -3.27 -0.07
CA VAL A 17 -2.43 -2.95 0.50
C VAL A 17 -2.97 -1.65 -0.08
N GLY A 18 -2.14 -0.61 -0.19
CA GLY A 18 -2.52 0.65 -0.83
C GLY A 18 -2.94 0.46 -2.28
N LEU A 19 -2.18 -0.31 -3.06
CA LEU A 19 -2.53 -0.64 -4.46
C LEU A 19 -3.84 -1.43 -4.57
N LEU A 20 -4.11 -2.36 -3.64
CA LEU A 20 -5.37 -3.09 -3.60
C LEU A 20 -6.55 -2.14 -3.38
N TRP A 21 -6.41 -1.18 -2.47
CA TRP A 21 -7.44 -0.18 -2.18
C TRP A 21 -7.68 0.75 -3.36
N ILE A 22 -6.61 1.11 -4.10
CA ILE A 22 -6.73 1.83 -5.38
C ILE A 22 -7.52 1.00 -6.38
N GLY A 23 -7.16 -0.26 -6.57
CA GLY A 23 -7.88 -1.15 -7.48
C GLY A 23 -9.36 -1.31 -7.11
N GLN A 24 -9.68 -1.42 -5.82
CA GLN A 24 -11.06 -1.51 -5.34
C GLN A 24 -11.84 -0.21 -5.51
N GLY A 25 -11.25 0.93 -5.14
CA GLY A 25 -11.86 2.25 -5.25
C GLY A 25 -12.11 2.69 -6.69
N LEU A 26 -11.22 2.32 -7.61
CA LEU A 26 -11.36 2.56 -9.06
C LEU A 26 -12.28 1.55 -9.76
N GLY A 27 -12.69 0.48 -9.09
CA GLY A 27 -13.53 -0.55 -9.68
C GLY A 27 -12.79 -1.63 -10.50
N TYR A 28 -11.46 -1.60 -10.55
CA TYR A 28 -10.65 -2.62 -11.24
C TYR A 28 -10.60 -3.95 -10.48
N ILE A 29 -10.69 -3.91 -9.14
CA ILE A 29 -10.68 -5.09 -8.29
C ILE A 29 -12.01 -5.15 -7.53
N MET A 30 -12.93 -6.00 -7.97
CA MET A 30 -14.28 -6.13 -7.39
C MET A 30 -14.37 -7.35 -6.45
N TRP A 31 -13.38 -7.54 -5.60
CA TRP A 31 -13.30 -8.66 -4.66
C TRP A 31 -12.80 -8.22 -3.28
N PRO A 32 -13.35 -8.75 -2.17
CA PRO A 32 -14.58 -9.55 -2.11
C PRO A 32 -15.81 -8.67 -2.43
N SER A 33 -16.86 -9.25 -3.01
CA SER A 33 -18.07 -8.51 -3.44
C SER A 33 -18.81 -7.83 -2.30
N SER A 34 -18.60 -8.27 -1.05
CA SER A 34 -19.12 -7.66 0.17
C SER A 34 -18.27 -6.47 0.67
N SER A 35 -17.17 -6.12 -0.01
CA SER A 35 -16.32 -5.03 0.42
C SER A 35 -17.03 -3.67 0.25
N PHE A 36 -17.03 -2.87 1.31
CA PHE A 36 -17.57 -1.50 1.31
C PHE A 36 -16.75 -0.52 0.44
N MET A 37 -15.60 -0.96 -0.08
CA MET A 37 -14.62 -0.14 -0.80
C MET A 37 -14.86 -0.09 -2.31
N LEU A 38 -15.67 -1.03 -2.80
CA LEU A 38 -15.88 -1.28 -4.22
C LEU A 38 -16.53 -0.09 -4.91
N GLY A 39 -15.85 0.44 -5.95
CA GLY A 39 -16.37 1.52 -6.80
C GLY A 39 -16.48 2.88 -6.11
N GLN A 40 -15.86 3.04 -4.94
CA GLN A 40 -15.88 4.25 -4.13
C GLN A 40 -14.54 4.98 -4.30
N GLY A 41 -14.51 6.05 -5.11
CA GLY A 41 -13.28 6.78 -5.45
C GLY A 41 -12.47 7.27 -4.24
N ALA A 42 -13.13 7.57 -3.12
CA ALA A 42 -12.46 7.95 -1.87
C ALA A 42 -11.50 6.87 -1.32
N TRP A 43 -11.70 5.59 -1.66
CA TRP A 43 -10.77 4.52 -1.32
C TRP A 43 -9.54 4.49 -2.23
N ALA A 44 -9.65 5.00 -3.46
CA ALA A 44 -8.50 5.19 -4.32
C ALA A 44 -7.56 6.26 -3.77
N ASP A 45 -8.10 7.39 -3.29
CA ASP A 45 -7.29 8.44 -2.67
C ASP A 45 -6.59 7.95 -1.40
N ARG A 46 -7.33 7.26 -0.52
CA ARG A 46 -6.75 6.64 0.69
C ARG A 46 -5.69 5.60 0.35
N GLY A 47 -5.96 4.75 -0.65
CA GLY A 47 -5.03 3.75 -1.13
C GLY A 47 -3.74 4.37 -1.70
N ALA A 48 -3.84 5.50 -2.38
CA ALA A 48 -2.67 6.25 -2.88
C ALA A 48 -1.78 6.76 -1.73
N VAL A 49 -2.38 7.34 -0.69
CA VAL A 49 -1.64 7.77 0.50
C VAL A 49 -0.93 6.59 1.18
N VAL A 50 -1.62 5.46 1.34
CA VAL A 50 -1.05 4.23 1.91
C VAL A 50 0.09 3.69 1.04
N ALA A 51 -0.09 3.64 -0.27
CA ALA A 51 0.92 3.16 -1.21
C ALA A 51 2.19 4.02 -1.18
N VAL A 52 2.03 5.34 -1.19
CA VAL A 52 3.15 6.30 -1.09
C VAL A 52 3.89 6.16 0.23
N PHE A 53 3.17 5.97 1.35
CA PHE A 53 3.79 5.74 2.65
C PHE A 53 4.62 4.45 2.67
N GLY A 54 4.08 3.35 2.13
CA GLY A 54 4.80 2.08 2.01
C GLY A 54 6.07 2.19 1.16
N LEU A 55 5.99 2.89 0.02
CA LEU A 55 7.16 3.19 -0.82
C LEU A 55 8.19 4.03 -0.06
N GLY A 56 7.74 5.02 0.72
CA GLY A 56 8.58 5.82 1.61
C GLY A 56 9.40 4.96 2.58
N LEU A 57 8.76 3.98 3.23
CA LEU A 57 9.45 3.03 4.12
C LEU A 57 10.54 2.24 3.38
N ILE A 58 10.26 1.76 2.17
CA ILE A 58 11.23 1.04 1.34
C ILE A 58 12.42 1.95 1.00
N LEU A 59 12.16 3.20 0.59
CA LEU A 59 13.20 4.15 0.24
C LEU A 59 14.09 4.51 1.43
N VAL A 60 13.51 4.72 2.61
CA VAL A 60 14.25 4.96 3.86
C VAL A 60 15.10 3.74 4.23
N ALA A 61 14.53 2.54 4.16
CA ALA A 61 15.25 1.30 4.43
C ALA A 61 16.44 1.08 3.48
N ARG A 62 16.33 1.53 2.24
CA ARG A 62 17.42 1.50 1.24
C ARG A 62 18.50 2.54 1.52
N ARG A 63 18.14 3.71 2.06
CA ARG A 63 19.08 4.78 2.42
C ARG A 63 19.90 4.45 3.66
N LEU A 64 19.37 3.67 4.61
CA LEU A 64 20.08 3.11 5.77
C LEU A 64 21.28 2.19 5.44
N ARG A 65 21.56 1.97 4.15
CA ARG A 65 22.69 1.16 3.64
C ARG A 65 23.87 2.01 3.16
N ARG A 66 23.70 3.33 3.03
CA ARG A 66 24.81 4.30 2.86
C ARG A 66 25.22 4.82 4.23
#